data_AF-A0A4R0KT59-F1
#
_entry.id   AF-A0A4R0KT59-F1
#
_cell.length_a   1.000
_cell.length_b   1.000
_cell.length_c   1.000
_cell.angle_alpha   90.00
_cell.angle_beta   90.00
_cell.angle_gamma   90.00
#
_symmetry.space_group_name_H-M   'P 1'
#
loop_
_entity.id
_entity.type
_entity.pdbx_description
1 polymer ?
#
loop_
_entity_poly.entity_id
_entity_poly.type
_entity_poly.pdbx_seq_one_letter_code
_entity_poly.pdbx_strand_id
1 'polypeptide(L)'
;MSATVETPLVPGPIQGPTREEPQIEALLLGDYASLVHLAYLILPPSISRSRRIAAAHAVVQRALPPGLTLPSGDPREFLRRRVVQEAGRQTSAQSMLDRLGGLFAPADSLGFEPCATTIDRTTIRRRNRRGRRLAIAVTLPLTLGILASLLLS
;
A
#
# COMPACT_ATOMS: atom_id res chain seq x y z
N MET A 1 -44.21 35.43 14.69
CA MET A 1 -43.43 34.40 13.98
C MET A 1 -41.98 34.54 14.43
N SER A 2 -41.62 33.86 15.51
CA SER A 2 -40.30 33.98 16.13
C SER A 2 -39.34 33.01 15.44
N ALA A 3 -38.36 33.54 14.71
CA ALA A 3 -37.31 32.74 14.11
C ALA A 3 -36.26 32.41 15.18
N THR A 4 -36.20 31.14 15.58
CA THR A 4 -35.12 30.60 16.39
C THR A 4 -33.86 30.62 15.53
N VAL A 5 -32.95 31.55 15.81
CA VAL A 5 -31.60 31.57 15.22
C VAL A 5 -30.83 30.43 15.88
N GLU A 6 -30.73 29.29 15.20
CA GLU A 6 -29.75 28.26 15.55
C GLU A 6 -28.36 28.84 15.29
N THR A 7 -27.64 29.10 16.38
CA THR A 7 -26.23 29.46 16.36
C THR A 7 -25.46 28.28 15.76
N PRO A 8 -24.64 28.47 14.71
CA PRO A 8 -23.87 27.37 14.14
C PRO A 8 -22.88 26.87 15.19
N LEU A 9 -22.85 25.56 15.37
CA LEU A 9 -21.92 24.87 16.25
C LEU A 9 -20.52 24.96 15.62
N VAL A 10 -19.85 26.09 15.82
CA VAL A 10 -18.45 26.29 15.46
C VAL A 10 -17.64 25.38 16.39
N PRO A 11 -16.93 24.36 15.87
CA PRO A 11 -16.04 23.57 16.70
C PRO A 11 -15.01 24.54 17.29
N GLY A 12 -15.01 24.68 18.62
CA GLY A 12 -13.98 25.46 19.30
C GLY A 12 -12.59 24.92 18.96
N PRO A 13 -11.55 25.77 18.92
CA PRO A 13 -10.19 25.31 18.66
C PRO A 13 -9.81 24.28 19.72
N ILE A 14 -9.47 23.06 19.29
CA ILE A 14 -8.95 22.02 20.18
C ILE A 14 -7.55 22.46 20.61
N GLN A 15 -7.47 23.16 21.74
CA GLN A 15 -6.20 23.53 22.36
C GLN A 15 -5.68 22.34 23.16
N GLY A 16 -5.03 21.40 22.46
CA GLY A 16 -4.07 20.45 23.03
C GLY A 16 -2.69 21.10 23.24
N PRO A 17 -1.77 20.45 23.96
CA PRO A 17 -0.48 21.03 24.37
C PRO A 17 0.39 21.55 23.20
N THR A 18 0.45 22.89 23.09
CA THR A 18 1.54 23.76 22.65
C THR A 18 2.47 23.27 21.52
N ARG A 19 2.14 23.64 20.27
CA ARG A 19 3.01 23.83 19.07
C ARG A 19 3.87 22.65 18.57
N GLU A 20 4.38 21.80 19.44
CA GLU A 20 5.29 20.68 19.12
C GLU A 20 4.50 19.44 18.73
N GLU A 21 3.38 19.16 19.40
CA GLU A 21 2.46 18.05 19.09
C GLU A 21 1.96 18.08 17.63
N PRO A 22 1.45 19.21 17.08
CA PRO A 22 1.05 19.26 15.67
C PRO A 22 2.24 19.16 14.69
N GLN A 23 3.46 19.52 15.09
CA GLN A 23 4.66 19.33 14.26
C GLN A 23 5.11 17.87 14.26
N ILE A 24 5.02 17.19 15.41
CA ILE A 24 5.26 15.75 15.55
C ILE A 24 4.22 14.96 14.76
N GLU A 25 2.95 15.37 14.82
CA GLU A 25 1.87 14.77 14.05
C GLU A 25 2.09 14.96 12.54
N ALA A 26 2.42 16.17 12.09
CA ALA A 26 2.74 16.44 10.69
C ALA A 26 3.98 15.66 10.20
N LEU A 27 5.01 15.53 11.04
CA LEU A 27 6.20 14.70 10.77
C LEU A 27 5.81 13.22 10.65
N LEU A 28 4.96 12.71 11.54
CA LEU A 28 4.45 11.34 11.50
C LEU A 28 3.60 11.07 10.24
N LEU A 29 2.73 11.99 9.82
CA LEU A 29 1.93 11.81 8.60
C LEU A 29 2.79 11.77 7.33
N GLY A 30 3.75 12.69 7.20
CA GLY A 30 4.68 12.71 6.06
C GLY A 30 5.61 11.49 6.04
N ASP A 31 6.05 11.05 7.22
CA ASP A 31 6.89 9.86 7.36
C ASP A 31 6.09 8.58 7.12
N TYR A 32 4.81 8.51 7.51
CA TYR A 32 3.99 7.31 7.35
C TYR A 32 3.89 6.88 5.88
N ALA A 33 3.54 7.80 4.98
CA ALA A 33 3.48 7.50 3.55
C ALA A 33 4.83 7.02 3.00
N SER A 34 5.91 7.68 3.40
CA SER A 34 7.28 7.33 3.02
C SER A 34 7.70 5.95 3.55
N LEU A 35 7.31 5.60 4.77
CA LEU A 35 7.58 4.31 5.41
C LEU A 35 6.77 3.18 4.76
N VAL A 36 5.50 3.43 4.41
CA VAL A 36 4.66 2.46 3.68
C VAL A 36 5.24 2.23 2.29
N HIS A 37 5.69 3.29 1.60
CA HIS A 37 6.38 3.15 0.33
C HIS A 37 7.65 2.31 0.47
N LEU A 38 8.49 2.59 1.46
CA LEU A 38 9.69 1.82 1.74
C LEU A 38 9.37 0.34 2.03
N ALA A 39 8.37 0.05 2.86
CA ALA A 39 7.91 -1.31 3.13
C ALA A 39 7.39 -2.01 1.86
N TYR A 40 6.66 -1.28 1.02
CA TYR A 40 6.14 -1.76 -0.26
C TYR A 40 7.26 -2.19 -1.21
N LEU A 41 8.36 -1.43 -1.26
CA LEU A 41 9.54 -1.74 -2.08
C LEU A 41 10.29 -2.97 -1.58
N ILE A 42 10.38 -3.18 -0.26
CA ILE A 42 11.08 -4.32 0.35
C ILE A 42 10.28 -5.62 0.23
N LEU A 43 8.95 -5.55 0.44
CA LEU A 43 8.09 -6.72 0.34
C LEU A 43 8.14 -7.31 -1.07
N PRO A 44 8.24 -8.64 -1.22
CA PRO A 44 8.30 -9.24 -2.54
C PRO A 44 6.99 -9.03 -3.31
N PRO A 45 7.06 -9.11 -4.64
CA PRO A 45 5.89 -8.90 -5.48
C PRO A 45 4.86 -10.00 -5.20
N SER A 46 3.59 -9.64 -5.15
CA SER A 46 2.49 -10.56 -4.89
C SER A 46 1.45 -10.49 -6.00
N ILE A 47 0.68 -11.57 -6.18
CA ILE A 47 -0.33 -11.68 -7.25
C ILE A 47 -1.34 -10.52 -7.19
N SER A 48 -1.65 -10.02 -5.99
CA SER A 48 -2.54 -8.87 -5.82
C SER A 48 -1.85 -7.67 -5.19
N ARG A 49 -1.77 -6.58 -5.97
CA ARG A 49 -1.31 -5.28 -5.53
C ARG A 49 -1.98 -4.83 -4.22
N SER A 50 -3.29 -4.98 -4.11
CA SER A 50 -4.04 -4.59 -2.91
C SER A 50 -3.59 -5.37 -1.67
N ARG A 51 -3.25 -6.66 -1.81
CA ARG A 51 -2.69 -7.45 -0.71
C ARG A 51 -1.28 -6.98 -0.36
N ARG A 52 -0.46 -6.61 -1.35
CA ARG A 52 0.88 -6.05 -1.10
C ARG A 52 0.81 -4.68 -0.41
N ILE A 53 -0.13 -3.82 -0.80
CA ILE A 53 -0.39 -2.53 -0.15
C ILE A 53 -0.84 -2.76 1.30
N ALA A 54 -1.83 -3.63 1.52
CA ALA A 54 -2.30 -3.97 2.87
C ALA A 54 -1.17 -4.56 3.73
N ALA A 55 -0.33 -5.42 3.16
CA ALA A 55 0.84 -5.96 3.84
C ALA A 55 1.86 -4.86 4.19
N ALA A 56 2.12 -3.91 3.30
CA ALA A 56 2.99 -2.77 3.57
C ALA A 56 2.45 -1.91 4.73
N HIS A 57 1.14 -1.64 4.75
CA HIS A 57 0.50 -0.96 5.89
C HIS A 57 0.64 -1.75 7.20
N ALA A 58 0.43 -3.07 7.15
CA ALA A 58 0.55 -3.94 8.32
C ALA A 58 1.99 -3.95 8.88
N VAL A 59 3.02 -3.96 8.01
CA VAL A 59 4.43 -3.83 8.43
C VAL A 59 4.63 -2.53 9.21
N VAL A 60 4.21 -1.40 8.64
CA VAL A 60 4.40 -0.09 9.28
C VAL A 60 3.64 -0.01 10.60
N GLN A 61 2.39 -0.50 10.64
CA GLN A 61 1.60 -0.54 11.87
C GLN A 61 2.23 -1.41 12.97
N ARG A 62 2.88 -2.53 12.62
CA ARG A 62 3.63 -3.35 13.59
C ARG A 62 4.94 -2.71 14.03
N ALA A 63 5.60 -2.00 13.12
CA ALA A 63 6.82 -1.25 13.44
C ALA A 63 6.53 -0.03 14.33
N LEU A 64 5.32 0.54 14.25
CA LEU A 64 4.85 1.71 15.00
C LEU A 64 3.67 1.35 15.92
N PRO A 65 3.89 0.58 17.01
CA PRO A 65 2.85 0.32 17.98
C PRO A 65 2.45 1.61 18.73
N PRO A 66 1.20 1.69 19.23
CA PRO A 66 0.77 2.82 20.06
C PRO A 66 1.67 2.96 21.29
N GLY A 67 2.06 4.20 21.62
CA GLY A 67 2.96 4.50 22.74
C GLY A 67 4.44 4.27 22.47
N LEU A 68 4.85 4.05 21.21
CA LEU A 68 6.26 3.95 20.83
C LEU A 68 7.04 5.22 21.24
N THR A 69 7.99 5.06 22.15
CA THR A 69 8.91 6.15 22.54
C THR A 69 9.94 6.38 21.44
N LEU A 70 9.99 7.60 20.91
CA LEU A 70 10.98 7.98 19.91
C LEU A 70 12.28 8.44 20.60
N PRO A 71 13.45 8.10 20.04
CA PRO A 71 14.71 8.62 20.55
C PRO A 71 14.79 10.13 20.32
N SER A 72 15.44 10.84 21.24
CA SER A 72 15.68 12.29 21.16
C SER A 72 16.61 12.71 20.00
N GLY A 73 17.22 11.75 19.30
CA GLY A 73 18.20 11.94 18.23
C GLY A 73 17.54 12.14 16.87
N ASP A 74 17.66 11.15 15.97
CA ASP A 74 17.03 11.13 14.64
C ASP A 74 15.83 10.15 14.64
N PRO A 75 14.60 10.63 14.92
CA PRO A 75 13.40 9.79 14.94
C PRO A 75 13.10 9.13 13.59
N ARG A 76 13.40 9.83 12.48
CA ARG A 76 13.07 9.37 11.14
C ARG A 76 13.91 8.16 10.77
N GLU A 77 15.21 8.22 10.98
CA GLU A 77 16.10 7.09 10.72
C GLU A 77 15.77 5.89 11.63
N PHE A 78 15.43 6.16 12.90
CA PHE A 78 14.95 5.12 13.82
C PHE A 78 13.70 4.39 13.27
N LEU A 79 12.69 5.14 12.82
CA LEU A 79 11.47 4.57 12.25
C LEU A 79 11.76 3.78 10.96
N ARG A 80 12.61 4.32 10.06
CA ARG A 80 13.02 3.63 8.83
C ARG A 80 13.67 2.28 9.14
N ARG A 81 14.63 2.23 10.07
CA ARG A 81 15.31 0.99 10.45
C ARG A 81 14.34 -0.05 11.01
N ARG A 82 13.40 0.37 11.87
CA ARG A 82 12.36 -0.54 12.39
C ARG A 82 11.50 -1.12 11.28
N VAL A 83 11.06 -0.30 10.32
CA VAL A 83 10.24 -0.76 9.19
C VAL A 83 11.03 -1.70 8.27
N VAL A 84 12.30 -1.39 7.96
CA VAL A 84 13.18 -2.29 7.19
C VAL A 84 13.31 -3.65 7.88
N GLN A 85 13.55 -3.64 9.19
CA GLN A 85 13.71 -4.86 9.98
C GLN A 85 12.42 -5.70 9.97
N GLU A 86 11.27 -5.08 10.22
CA GLU A 86 9.97 -5.77 10.24
C GLU A 86 9.59 -6.29 8.84
N ALA A 87 9.81 -5.51 7.78
CA ALA A 87 9.61 -5.94 6.40
C ALA A 87 10.50 -7.16 6.06
N GLY A 88 11.76 -7.15 6.52
CA GLY A 88 12.67 -8.27 6.39
C GLY A 88 12.18 -9.53 7.11
N ARG A 89 11.70 -9.39 8.36
CA ARG A 89 11.10 -10.52 9.10
C ARG A 89 9.89 -11.10 8.37
N GLN A 90 8.99 -10.25 7.87
CA GLN A 90 7.82 -10.71 7.11
C GLN A 90 8.21 -11.42 5.81
N THR A 91 9.21 -10.91 5.09
CA THR A 91 9.72 -11.54 3.86
C THR A 91 10.36 -12.91 4.16
N SER A 92 11.04 -13.05 5.30
CA SER A 92 11.61 -14.33 5.73
C SER A 92 10.55 -15.36 6.11
N ALA A 93 9.38 -14.92 6.57
CA ALA A 93 8.27 -15.77 6.99
C ALA A 93 7.35 -16.21 5.83
N GLN A 94 7.62 -15.76 4.59
CA GLN A 94 6.74 -16.03 3.46
C GLN A 94 6.82 -17.46 2.95
N SER A 95 5.66 -17.97 2.54
CA SER A 95 5.52 -19.32 2.01
C SER A 95 6.13 -19.45 0.60
N MET A 96 6.44 -20.69 0.19
CA MET A 96 6.90 -20.97 -1.18
C MET A 96 5.86 -20.57 -2.25
N LEU A 97 4.55 -20.69 -1.93
CA LEU A 97 3.47 -20.30 -2.84
C LEU A 97 3.45 -18.79 -3.09
N ASP A 98 3.76 -17.98 -2.07
CA ASP A 98 3.89 -16.53 -2.22
C ASP A 98 5.05 -16.17 -3.16
N ARG A 99 6.15 -16.92 -3.10
CA ARG A 99 7.30 -16.73 -4.01
C ARG A 99 6.98 -17.08 -5.45
N LEU A 100 6.27 -18.20 -5.68
CA LEU A 100 5.81 -18.59 -7.02
C LEU A 100 4.80 -17.58 -7.59
N GLY A 101 3.88 -17.09 -6.74
CA GLY A 101 2.98 -16.01 -7.12
C GLY A 101 3.70 -14.73 -7.52
N GLY A 102 4.86 -14.45 -6.92
CA GLY A 102 5.71 -13.32 -7.25
C GLY A 102 6.33 -13.35 -8.66
N LEU A 103 6.57 -14.54 -9.25
CA LEU A 103 7.06 -14.67 -10.63
C LEU A 103 6.08 -14.13 -11.67
N PHE A 104 4.78 -14.23 -11.37
CA PHE A 104 3.71 -13.75 -12.25
C PHE A 104 3.13 -12.42 -11.79
N ALA A 105 3.61 -11.89 -10.68
CA ALA A 105 3.14 -10.65 -10.10
C ALA A 105 3.58 -9.46 -10.98
N PRO A 106 2.65 -8.60 -11.41
CA PRO A 106 2.99 -7.45 -12.23
C PRO A 106 3.90 -6.49 -11.47
N ALA A 107 5.06 -6.17 -12.04
CA ALA A 107 5.92 -5.12 -11.51
C ALA A 107 5.21 -3.76 -11.62
N ASP A 108 5.03 -3.10 -10.48
CA ASP A 108 4.60 -1.71 -10.43
C ASP A 108 5.71 -0.79 -10.93
N SER A 109 5.32 0.34 -11.52
CA SER A 109 6.27 1.39 -11.91
C SER A 109 6.92 2.00 -10.68
N LEU A 110 8.18 2.42 -10.81
CA LEU A 110 8.94 3.08 -9.73
C LEU A 110 8.29 4.35 -9.17
N GLY A 111 7.43 5.03 -9.94
CA GLY A 111 6.64 6.18 -9.47
C GLY A 111 5.30 5.83 -8.81
N PHE A 112 5.07 4.57 -8.45
CA PHE A 112 3.83 4.19 -7.78
C PHE A 112 3.87 4.55 -6.29
N GLU A 113 2.95 5.41 -5.88
CA GLU A 113 2.75 5.77 -4.47
C GLU A 113 1.59 4.96 -3.86
N PRO A 114 1.84 4.13 -2.84
CA PRO A 114 0.80 3.29 -2.23
C PRO A 114 -0.25 4.08 -1.44
N CYS A 115 0.15 5.24 -0.86
CA CYS A 115 -0.72 6.08 -0.05
C CYS A 115 -1.33 7.26 -0.83
N ALA A 116 -1.05 7.39 -2.14
CA ALA A 116 -1.62 8.47 -2.94
C ALA A 116 -3.14 8.38 -2.98
N THR A 117 -3.81 9.46 -2.61
CA THR A 117 -5.28 9.59 -2.68
C THR A 117 -5.75 9.95 -4.08
N THR A 118 -4.87 10.47 -4.93
CA THR A 118 -5.15 10.78 -6.33
C THR A 118 -5.03 9.53 -7.19
N ILE A 119 -6.16 9.09 -7.74
CA ILE A 119 -6.21 7.96 -8.67
C ILE A 119 -5.83 8.44 -10.08
N ASP A 120 -4.63 8.05 -10.56
CA ASP A 120 -4.23 8.28 -11.95
C ASP A 120 -4.96 7.31 -12.89
N ARG A 121 -5.96 7.83 -13.62
CA ARG A 121 -6.75 7.08 -14.61
C ARG A 121 -5.90 6.47 -15.72
N THR A 122 -4.75 7.06 -16.07
CA THR A 122 -3.87 6.55 -17.13
C THR A 122 -3.19 5.25 -16.70
N THR A 123 -2.81 5.13 -15.42
CA THR A 123 -2.24 3.91 -14.85
C THR A 123 -3.25 2.77 -14.82
N ILE A 124 -4.52 3.07 -14.47
CA ILE A 124 -5.62 2.09 -14.50
C ILE A 124 -5.81 1.55 -15.91
N ARG A 125 -5.89 2.44 -16.91
CA ARG A 125 -6.12 2.04 -18.31
C ARG A 125 -4.97 1.18 -18.85
N ARG A 126 -3.71 1.52 -18.51
CA ARG A 126 -2.52 0.75 -18.89
C ARG A 126 -2.52 -0.65 -18.27
N ARG A 127 -2.93 -0.76 -17.00
CA ARG A 127 -3.06 -2.04 -16.29
C ARG A 127 -4.14 -2.93 -16.89
N ASN A 128 -5.32 -2.39 -17.17
CA ASN A 128 -6.41 -3.15 -17.79
C ASN A 128 -6.00 -3.68 -19.17
N ARG A 129 -5.22 -2.91 -19.94
CA ARG A 129 -4.69 -3.37 -21.23
C ARG A 129 -3.69 -4.53 -21.08
N ARG A 130 -2.83 -4.52 -20.06
CA ARG A 130 -1.90 -5.62 -19.76
C ARG A 130 -2.63 -6.88 -19.30
N GLY A 131 -3.59 -6.73 -18.38
CA GLY A 131 -4.42 -7.85 -17.90
C GLY A 131 -5.22 -8.50 -19.03
N ARG A 132 -5.82 -7.68 -19.90
CA ARG A 132 -6.53 -8.17 -21.09
C ARG A 132 -5.60 -8.93 -22.05
N ARG A 133 -4.37 -8.47 -22.27
CA ARG A 133 -3.40 -9.16 -23.13
C ARG A 133 -3.01 -10.52 -22.56
N LEU A 134 -2.76 -10.62 -21.25
CA LEU A 134 -2.46 -11.91 -20.60
C LEU A 134 -3.65 -12.86 -20.66
N ALA A 135 -4.86 -12.36 -20.36
CA ALA A 135 -6.08 -13.15 -20.47
C ALA A 135 -6.24 -13.73 -21.88
N ILE A 136 -6.13 -12.88 -22.92
CA ILE A 136 -6.20 -13.33 -24.32
C ILE A 136 -5.09 -14.33 -24.65
N ALA A 137 -3.84 -14.06 -24.25
CA ALA A 137 -2.71 -14.94 -24.54
C ALA A 137 -2.84 -16.32 -23.89
N VAL A 138 -3.59 -16.46 -22.79
CA VAL A 138 -3.84 -17.73 -22.11
C VAL A 138 -5.11 -18.40 -22.64
N THR A 139 -6.22 -17.66 -22.73
CA THR A 139 -7.51 -18.25 -23.09
C THR A 139 -7.56 -18.67 -24.55
N LEU A 140 -6.98 -17.89 -25.46
CA LEU A 140 -7.03 -18.16 -26.90
C LEU A 140 -6.37 -19.50 -27.25
N PRO A 141 -5.09 -19.80 -26.88
CA PRO A 141 -4.49 -21.10 -27.17
C PRO A 141 -5.19 -22.26 -26.43
N LEU A 142 -5.65 -22.04 -25.19
CA LEU A 142 -6.40 -23.06 -24.44
C LEU A 142 -7.68 -23.46 -25.21
N THR A 143 -8.46 -22.47 -25.66
CA THR A 143 -9.68 -22.73 -26.43
C THR A 143 -9.39 -23.38 -27.79
N LEU A 144 -8.32 -22.95 -28.48
CA LEU A 144 -7.93 -23.53 -29.76
C LEU A 144 -7.48 -25.00 -29.61
N GLY A 145 -6.76 -25.31 -28.53
CA GLY A 145 -6.35 -26.68 -28.20
C GLY A 145 -7.54 -27.59 -27.89
N ILE A 146 -8.51 -27.10 -27.10
CA ILE A 146 -9.76 -27.84 -26.83
C ILE A 146 -10.52 -28.10 -28.13
N LEU A 147 -10.69 -27.08 -28.98
CA LEU A 147 -11.39 -27.22 -30.25
C LEU A 147 -10.70 -28.22 -31.19
N ALA A 148 -9.37 -28.12 -31.32
CA ALA A 148 -8.58 -29.05 -32.13
C ALA A 148 -8.69 -30.49 -31.60
N SER A 149 -8.65 -30.69 -30.28
CA SER A 149 -8.82 -32.01 -29.67
C SER A 149 -10.19 -32.60 -29.99
N LEU A 150 -11.26 -31.80 -29.96
CA LEU A 150 -12.62 -32.26 -30.27
C LEU A 150 -12.80 -32.57 -31.77
N LEU A 151 -12.08 -31.88 -32.65
CA LEU A 151 -12.13 -32.11 -34.10
C LEU A 151 -11.27 -33.29 -34.57
N LEU A 152 -10.22 -33.65 -33.82
CA LEU A 152 -9.35 -34.79 -34.10
C LEU A 152 -9.78 -36.09 -33.41
N SER A 153 -10.77 -36.04 -32.51
CA SER A 153 -11.37 -37.20 -31.84
C SER A 153 -12.58 -37.70 -32.63
#